data_AF-A0A645F6B0-F1
#
_entry.id   AF-A0A645F6B0-F1
#
_cell.length_a   1.000
_cell.length_b   1.000
_cell.length_c   1.000
_cell.angle_alpha   90.00
_cell.angle_beta   90.00
_cell.angle_gamma   90.00
#
_symmetry.space_group_name_H-M   'P 1'
#
loop_
_entity.id
_entity.type
_entity.pdbx_description
1 polymer ?
#
loop_
_entity_poly.entity_id
_entity_poly.type
_entity_poly.pdbx_seq_one_letter_code
_entity_poly.pdbx_strand_id
1 'polypeptide(L)' 'MVHKNQSVFIPASTKHRLENPGRLPLEIIEVQNGDYLGEDDIVRFEDIYGRA' A
#
# COMPACT_ATOMS: atom_id res chain seq x y z
N MET A 1 2.66 -12.91 -1.70
CA MET A 1 1.21 -13.14 -1.56
C MET A 1 0.88 -13.10 -0.09
N VAL A 2 -0.09 -12.28 0.32
CA VAL A 2 -0.54 -12.18 1.72
C VAL A 2 -1.96 -12.72 1.78
N HIS A 3 -2.27 -13.56 2.77
CA HIS A 3 -3.58 -14.15 2.95
C HIS A 3 -4.38 -13.46 4.06
N LYS A 4 -5.67 -13.79 4.18
CA LYS A 4 -6.53 -13.31 5.27
C LYS A 4 -5.86 -13.58 6.63
N ASN A 5 -5.94 -12.59 7.54
CA ASN A 5 -5.32 -12.61 8.87
C ASN A 5 -3.78 -12.70 8.88
N GLN A 6 -3.12 -12.36 7.77
CA GLN A 6 -1.68 -12.19 7.72
C GLN A 6 -1.32 -10.72 7.58
N SER A 7 -0.15 -10.38 8.10
CA SER A 7 0.46 -9.08 7.94
C SER A 7 1.82 -9.22 7.26
N VAL A 8 2.28 -8.14 6.66
CA VAL A 8 3.62 -8.02 6.11
C VAL A 8 4.16 -6.64 6.48
N PHE A 9 5.43 -6.58 6.89
CA PHE A 9 6.12 -5.32 7.06
C PHE A 9 6.74 -4.91 5.73
N ILE A 10 6.54 -3.65 5.35
CA ILE A 10 7.12 -3.07 4.14
C ILE A 10 8.20 -2.10 4.58
N PRO A 11 9.49 -2.40 4.33
CA PRO A 11 10.57 -1.48 4.69
C PRO A 11 10.47 -0.15 3.93
N ALA A 12 10.99 0.92 4.53
CA ALA A 12 11.09 2.22 3.89
C ALA A 12 11.76 2.12 2.50
N SER A 13 11.34 2.97 1.56
CA SER A 13 11.81 2.97 0.17
C SER A 13 11.55 1.68 -0.63
N THR A 14 10.74 0.75 -0.12
CA THR A 14 10.39 -0.48 -0.86
C THR A 14 9.22 -0.19 -1.82
N LYS A 15 9.46 -0.33 -3.13
CA LYS A 15 8.39 -0.29 -4.13
C LYS A 15 7.42 -1.46 -3.90
N HIS A 16 6.14 -1.16 -3.74
CA HIS A 16 5.09 -2.15 -3.53
C HIS A 16 3.76 -1.70 -4.16
N ARG A 17 2.84 -2.64 -4.36
CA ARG A 17 1.48 -2.42 -4.86
C ARG A 17 0.55 -3.41 -4.18
N LEU A 18 -0.64 -2.97 -3.80
CA LEU A 18 -1.70 -3.82 -3.30
C LEU A 18 -2.72 -4.06 -4.40
N GLU A 19 -3.12 -5.32 -4.58
CA GLU A 19 -4.23 -5.71 -5.43
C GLU A 19 -5.08 -6.77 -4.72
N ASN A 20 -6.39 -6.74 -4.96
CA ASN A 20 -7.30 -7.79 -4.52
C ASN A 20 -7.67 -8.67 -5.73
N PRO A 21 -7.03 -9.83 -5.92
CA PRO A 21 -7.37 -10.74 -7.02
C PRO A 21 -8.67 -11.52 -6.75
N GLY A 22 -9.21 -11.43 -5.53
CA GLY A 22 -10.46 -12.07 -5.14
C GLY A 22 -11.69 -11.37 -5.73
N ARG A 23 -12.82 -12.08 -5.73
CA ARG A 23 -14.12 -11.53 -6.17
C ARG A 23 -14.93 -10.88 -5.03
N LEU A 24 -14.46 -11.05 -3.79
CA LEU A 24 -15.11 -10.50 -2.61
C LEU A 24 -14.37 -9.23 -2.16
N PRO A 25 -15.08 -8.23 -1.61
CA PRO A 25 -14.46 -7.07 -0.99
C PRO A 25 -13.44 -7.49 0.08
N LEU A 26 -12.29 -6.83 0.08
CA LEU A 26 -11.24 -7.02 1.07
C LEU A 26 -11.12 -5.75 1.90
N GLU A 27 -11.18 -5.91 3.22
CA GLU A 27 -10.85 -4.84 4.16
C GLU A 27 -9.37 -4.95 4.53
N ILE A 28 -8.65 -3.84 4.40
CA ILE A 28 -7.23 -3.76 4.73
C ILE A 28 -7.01 -2.70 5.80
N ILE A 29 -6.03 -2.94 6.66
CA ILE A 29 -5.54 -1.95 7.62
C ILE A 29 -4.09 -1.68 7.25
N GLU A 30 -3.79 -0.44 6.88
CA GLU A 30 -2.44 0.03 6.67
C GLU A 30 -2.00 0.87 7.87
N VAL A 31 -0.80 0.59 8.37
CA VAL A 31 -0.19 1.36 9.47
C VAL A 31 1.13 1.91 8.96
N GLN A 32 1.19 3.23 8.83
CA GLN A 32 2.41 3.94 8.44
C GLN A 32 3.19 4.33 9.68
N ASN A 33 4.49 4.04 9.68
CA ASN A 33 5.40 4.33 10.79
C ASN A 33 6.55 5.19 10.27
N GLY A 34 6.72 6.38 10.86
CA GLY A 34 7.77 7.31 10.48
C GLY A 34 7.57 8.67 11.15
N ASP A 35 8.60 9.51 11.12
CA ASP A 35 8.55 10.86 11.68
C ASP A 35 7.79 11.84 10.77
N TYR A 36 7.67 11.52 9.48
CA TYR A 36 6.96 12.29 8.48
C TYR A 36 6.20 11.37 7.53
N LEU A 37 4.92 11.67 7.27
CA LEU A 37 4.01 10.85 6.46
C LEU A 37 3.23 11.74 5.47
N GLY A 38 3.89 12.76 4.92
CA GLY A 38 3.29 13.69 3.96
C GLY A 38 3.06 13.05 2.59
N GLU A 39 2.16 13.64 1.81
CA GLU A 39 1.86 13.21 0.44
C GLU A 39 3.06 13.34 -0.52
N ASP A 40 3.98 14.25 -0.23
CA ASP A 40 5.23 14.50 -0.93
C ASP A 40 6.33 13.47 -0.64
N ASP A 41 6.20 12.70 0.45
CA ASP A 41 7.07 11.55 0.75
C ASP A 41 6.67 10.29 -0.05
N ILE A 42 5.58 10.36 -0.81
CA ILE A 42 5.05 9.23 -1.59
C ILE A 42 5.46 9.33 -3.06
N VAL A 43 6.37 8.46 -3.48
CA VAL A 43 6.73 8.31 -4.90
C VAL A 43 5.74 7.37 -5.61
N ARG A 44 4.92 7.94 -6.49
CA ARG A 44 3.95 7.19 -7.31
C ARG A 44 4.59 6.80 -8.64
N PHE A 45 4.76 5.50 -8.87
CA PHE A 45 5.41 4.99 -10.10
C PHE A 45 4.45 4.84 -11.28
N GLU A 46 3.19 4.51 -11.00
CA GLU A 46 2.14 4.32 -12.01
C GLU A 46 0.87 4.97 -11.47
N ASP A 47 0.36 5.97 -12.17
CA ASP A 47 -0.92 6.60 -11.85
C ASP A 47 -1.97 6.23 -12.91
N ILE A 48 -2.50 5.02 -12.78
CA ILE A 48 -3.61 4.55 -13.61
C ILE A 48 -4.97 5.11 -13.16
N TYR A 49 -4.99 5.90 -12.08
CA TYR A 49 -6.21 6.44 -11.48
C TYR A 49 -6.34 7.97 -11.64
N GLY A 50 -5.33 8.65 -12.19
CA GLY A 50 -5.36 10.06 -12.56
C GLY A 50 -5.51 11.02 -11.38
N ARG A 51 -4.74 10.81 -10.30
CA ARG A 51 -4.81 11.58 -9.04
C ARG A 51 -3.78 12.71 -8.96
N ALA A 52 -3.31 13.20 -10.10
CA ALA A 52 -2.38 14.32 -10.21
C ALA A 52 -3.01 15.66 -9.78
#